data_AF-A0A534J0A0-F1
#
_entry.id   AF-A0A534J0A0-F1
#
_cell.length_a   1.000
_cell.length_b   1.000
_cell.length_c   1.000
_cell.angle_alpha   90.00
_cell.angle_beta   90.00
_cell.angle_gamma   90.00
#
_symmetry.space_group_name_H-M   'P 1'
#
loop_
_entity.id
_entity.type
_entity.pdbx_description
1 polymer ?
#
loop_
_entity_poly.entity_id
_entity_poly.type
_entity_poly.pdbx_seq_one_letter_code
_entity_poly.pdbx_strand_id
1 'polypeptide(L)'
;MDCKDAPDSASDLRDPTCLAAVLGHLERAFGIESVVLSHYVERQYGRATMTVLRRILAVLRLLDQLGTRPPAPNFPSLSRTEIASKCRACPFHPKTLFEGLRSRALRGFAEFHAALSASTEKLYGYREPGCNACVSATTTDLVYLFRSVSAFGDDALIPDANEEGSG
;
A
#
# COMPACT_ATOMS: atom_id res chain seq x y z
N MET A 1 -15.58 28.65 3.32
CA MET A 1 -16.75 28.40 2.45
C MET A 1 -17.71 27.57 3.27
N ASP A 2 -18.89 28.10 3.52
CA ASP A 2 -19.97 27.39 4.19
C ASP A 2 -20.63 26.50 3.12
N CYS A 3 -20.94 25.23 3.43
CA CYS A 3 -21.56 24.31 2.46
C CYS A 3 -22.93 24.80 1.96
N LYS A 4 -23.50 25.81 2.61
CA LYS A 4 -24.77 26.47 2.25
C LYS A 4 -24.64 27.40 1.03
N ASP A 5 -23.42 27.78 0.64
CA ASP A 5 -23.15 28.63 -0.52
C ASP A 5 -22.87 27.81 -1.79
N ALA A 6 -22.92 26.48 -1.69
CA ALA A 6 -22.61 25.58 -2.79
C ALA A 6 -23.93 25.19 -3.51
N PRO A 7 -24.00 25.26 -4.86
CA PRO A 7 -25.19 24.84 -5.61
C PRO A 7 -25.54 23.38 -5.27
N ASP A 8 -26.81 22.96 -5.32
CA ASP A 8 -27.28 21.63 -4.86
C ASP A 8 -26.51 20.42 -5.44
N SER A 9 -25.78 20.62 -6.54
CA SER A 9 -24.83 19.65 -7.12
C SER A 9 -23.46 19.57 -6.44
N ALA A 10 -23.20 20.37 -5.40
CA ALA A 10 -21.90 20.57 -4.74
C ALA A 10 -21.92 20.21 -3.24
N SER A 11 -23.04 19.68 -2.74
CA SER A 11 -23.16 19.04 -1.42
C SER A 11 -23.13 17.50 -1.53
N ASP A 12 -22.28 16.97 -2.41
CA ASP A 12 -22.07 15.54 -2.53
C ASP A 12 -20.86 15.12 -1.70
N LEU A 13 -21.11 14.45 -0.56
CA LEU A 13 -20.04 13.92 0.30
C LEU A 13 -19.27 12.75 -0.36
N ARG A 14 -19.70 12.26 -1.52
CA ARG A 14 -18.93 11.34 -2.35
C ARG A 14 -17.81 12.05 -3.11
N ASP A 15 -17.87 13.37 -3.26
CA ASP A 15 -16.77 14.17 -3.78
C ASP A 15 -15.65 14.28 -2.70
N PRO A 16 -14.42 13.81 -2.98
CA PRO A 16 -13.32 13.83 -2.01
C PRO A 16 -12.96 15.23 -1.50
N THR A 17 -13.14 16.26 -2.34
CA THR A 17 -12.87 17.66 -2.02
C THR A 17 -13.92 18.21 -1.07
N CYS A 18 -15.19 17.87 -1.30
CA CYS A 18 -16.29 18.23 -0.42
C CYS A 18 -16.14 17.56 0.96
N LEU A 19 -15.84 16.26 0.97
CA LEU A 19 -15.61 15.51 2.21
C LEU A 19 -14.44 16.10 3.01
N ALA A 20 -13.31 16.40 2.36
CA ALA A 20 -12.16 17.00 3.02
C ALA A 20 -12.46 18.39 3.61
N ALA A 21 -13.27 19.21 2.91
CA ALA A 21 -13.69 20.51 3.41
C ALA A 21 -14.56 20.40 4.66
N VAL A 22 -15.51 19.46 4.68
CA VAL A 22 -16.38 19.19 5.84
C VAL A 22 -15.56 18.67 7.03
N LEU A 23 -14.70 17.67 6.82
CA LEU A 23 -13.85 17.11 7.88
C LEU A 23 -12.90 18.16 8.46
N GLY A 24 -12.28 18.98 7.63
CA GLY A 24 -11.40 20.06 8.08
C GLY A 24 -12.14 21.18 8.83
N HIS A 25 -13.43 21.40 8.55
CA HIS A 25 -14.25 22.31 9.35
C HIS A 25 -14.55 21.72 10.73
N LEU A 26 -14.92 20.43 10.79
CA LEU A 26 -15.20 19.72 12.04
C LEU A 26 -13.98 19.69 12.96
N GLU A 27 -12.79 19.45 12.40
CA GLU A 27 -11.51 19.49 13.13
C GLU A 27 -11.25 20.89 13.72
N ARG A 28 -11.29 21.95 12.89
CA ARG A 28 -10.92 23.31 13.33
C ARG A 28 -11.93 23.98 14.24
N ALA A 29 -13.23 23.79 13.98
CA ALA A 29 -14.28 24.50 14.71
C ALA A 29 -14.68 23.79 16.01
N PHE A 30 -14.53 22.46 16.07
CA PHE A 30 -15.04 21.66 17.19
C PHE A 30 -13.98 20.76 17.83
N GLY A 31 -12.73 20.79 17.36
CA GLY A 31 -11.66 19.94 17.91
C GLY A 31 -11.93 18.45 17.71
N ILE A 32 -12.69 18.09 16.67
CA ILE A 32 -13.05 16.70 16.41
C ILE A 32 -11.85 15.99 15.78
N GLU A 33 -11.14 15.20 16.59
CA GLU A 33 -9.99 14.40 16.16
C GLU A 33 -10.41 13.05 15.54
N SER A 34 -11.68 12.65 15.69
CA SER A 34 -12.20 11.41 15.10
C SER A 34 -13.67 11.51 14.70
N VAL A 35 -14.01 10.95 13.54
CA VAL A 35 -15.39 10.81 13.07
C VAL A 35 -15.75 9.33 13.17
N VAL A 36 -16.78 9.02 13.97
CA VAL A 36 -17.29 7.66 14.15
C VAL A 36 -18.59 7.53 13.37
N LEU A 37 -18.64 6.58 12.44
CA LEU A 37 -19.85 6.23 11.70
C LEU A 37 -20.94 5.73 12.68
N SER A 38 -22.13 6.31 12.58
CA SER A 38 -23.11 6.33 13.68
C SER A 38 -24.06 5.13 13.71
N HIS A 39 -23.98 4.18 12.77
CA HIS A 39 -24.84 2.99 12.83
C HIS A 39 -24.22 1.91 13.73
N TYR A 40 -25.04 1.28 14.59
CA TYR A 40 -24.63 0.17 15.47
C TYR A 40 -23.91 -0.97 14.73
N VAL A 41 -24.30 -1.22 13.47
CA VAL A 41 -23.67 -2.19 12.56
C VAL A 41 -22.26 -1.74 12.13
N GLU A 42 -22.04 -0.44 11.95
CA GLU A 42 -20.75 0.12 11.55
C GLU A 42 -19.75 0.12 12.72
N ARG A 43 -20.22 0.17 13.97
CA ARG A 43 -19.37 -0.02 15.16
C ARG A 43 -18.75 -1.41 15.22
N GLN A 44 -19.48 -2.44 14.81
CA GLN A 44 -18.99 -3.83 14.83
C GLN A 44 -17.79 -4.03 13.91
N TYR A 45 -17.80 -3.38 12.73
CA TYR A 45 -16.72 -3.53 11.75
C TYR A 45 -15.75 -2.36 11.73
N GLY A 46 -16.01 -1.26 12.45
CA GLY A 46 -15.21 -0.03 12.39
C GLY A 46 -13.75 -0.25 12.79
N ARG A 47 -13.51 -0.98 13.89
CA ARG A 47 -12.15 -1.31 14.35
C ARG A 47 -11.40 -2.18 13.32
N ALA A 48 -12.07 -3.21 12.81
CA ALA A 48 -11.51 -4.08 11.78
C ALA A 48 -11.23 -3.30 10.48
N THR A 49 -12.16 -2.46 10.04
CA THR A 49 -12.04 -1.60 8.86
C THR A 49 -10.86 -0.64 8.98
N MET A 50 -10.72 0.06 10.11
CA MET A 50 -9.58 0.94 10.36
C MET A 50 -8.26 0.19 10.43
N THR A 51 -8.27 -1.04 10.94
CA THR A 51 -7.09 -1.92 10.96
C THR A 51 -6.68 -2.31 9.54
N VAL A 52 -7.63 -2.71 8.70
CA VAL A 52 -7.42 -3.00 7.28
C VAL A 52 -6.86 -1.78 6.54
N LEU A 53 -7.47 -0.60 6.72
CA LEU A 53 -7.00 0.65 6.09
C LEU A 53 -5.57 1.01 6.50
N ARG A 54 -5.24 0.93 7.80
CA ARG A 54 -3.87 1.17 8.30
C ARG A 54 -2.87 0.19 7.71
N ARG A 55 -3.25 -1.08 7.56
CA ARG A 55 -2.39 -2.13 6.97
C ARG A 55 -2.19 -1.89 5.47
N ILE A 56 -3.23 -1.50 4.72
CA ILE A 56 -3.10 -1.09 3.31
C ILE A 56 -2.12 0.08 3.18
N LEU A 57 -2.25 1.11 4.02
CA LEU A 57 -1.32 2.23 4.05
C LEU A 57 0.12 1.80 4.37
N ALA A 58 0.30 0.83 5.27
CA ALA A 58 1.62 0.27 5.57
C ALA A 58 2.22 -0.46 4.35
N VAL A 59 1.42 -1.24 3.61
CA VAL A 59 1.86 -1.86 2.34
C VAL A 59 2.28 -0.82 1.32
N LEU A 60 1.49 0.23 1.13
CA LEU A 60 1.81 1.30 0.17
C LEU A 60 3.13 1.99 0.53
N ARG A 61 3.36 2.29 1.82
CA ARG A 61 4.62 2.85 2.31
C ARG A 61 5.80 1.90 2.12
N LEU A 62 5.60 0.61 2.36
CA LEU A 62 6.62 -0.41 2.13
C LEU A 62 7.00 -0.48 0.64
N LEU A 63 6.02 -0.47 -0.26
CA LEU A 63 6.26 -0.44 -1.70
C LEU A 63 7.04 0.81 -2.13
N ASP A 64 6.72 1.98 -1.56
CA ASP A 64 7.49 3.21 -1.80
C ASP A 64 8.95 3.05 -1.32
N GLN A 65 9.18 2.53 -0.12
CA GLN A 65 10.52 2.29 0.41
C GLN A 65 11.33 1.33 -0.47
N LEU A 66 10.74 0.19 -0.85
CA LEU A 66 11.38 -0.79 -1.72
C LEU A 66 11.67 -0.22 -3.12
N GLY A 67 10.81 0.65 -3.65
CA GLY A 67 11.00 1.33 -4.92
C GLY A 67 12.16 2.34 -4.93
N THR A 68 12.48 2.95 -3.78
CA THR A 68 13.59 3.91 -3.66
C THR A 68 14.96 3.27 -3.47
N ARG A 69 15.00 1.94 -3.21
CA ARG A 69 16.24 1.23 -2.96
C ARG A 69 17.13 1.24 -4.21
N PRO A 70 18.41 1.67 -4.11
CA PRO A 70 19.34 1.53 -5.22
C PRO A 70 19.69 0.05 -5.43
N PRO A 71 19.93 -0.38 -6.69
CA PRO A 71 20.52 -1.69 -6.94
C PRO A 71 21.85 -1.79 -6.19
N ALA A 72 22.05 -2.86 -5.41
CA ALA A 72 23.28 -3.10 -4.66
C ALA A 72 24.03 -4.38 -5.08
N PRO A 73 24.22 -4.66 -6.38
CA PRO A 73 25.08 -5.76 -6.81
C PRO A 73 26.54 -5.46 -6.50
N ASN A 74 27.31 -6.51 -6.24
CA ASN A 74 28.77 -6.41 -6.12
C ASN A 74 29.41 -6.56 -7.50
N PHE A 75 29.82 -5.44 -8.11
CA PHE A 75 30.62 -5.40 -9.34
C PHE A 75 31.98 -4.73 -9.04
N PRO A 76 33.06 -5.50 -8.85
CA PRO A 76 34.34 -4.98 -8.33
C PRO A 76 34.98 -3.86 -9.16
N SER A 77 34.66 -3.79 -10.44
CA SER A 77 35.25 -2.87 -11.42
C SER A 77 34.33 -1.73 -11.87
N LEU A 78 33.11 -1.64 -11.33
CA LEU A 78 32.13 -0.63 -11.76
C LEU A 78 31.85 0.37 -10.63
N SER A 79 31.80 1.64 -10.99
CA SER A 79 31.29 2.70 -10.11
C SER A 79 29.79 2.56 -9.85
N ARG A 80 29.28 3.18 -8.78
CA ARG A 80 27.84 3.18 -8.46
C ARG A 80 26.97 3.70 -9.61
N THR A 81 27.46 4.67 -10.37
CA THR A 81 26.75 5.27 -11.51
C THR A 81 26.64 4.28 -12.67
N GLU A 82 27.72 3.55 -12.98
CA GLU A 82 27.72 2.51 -14.01
C GLU A 82 26.83 1.33 -13.64
N ILE A 83 26.85 0.94 -12.36
CA ILE A 83 25.96 -0.07 -11.80
C ILE A 83 24.49 0.36 -11.96
N ALA A 84 24.15 1.59 -11.58
CA ALA A 84 22.79 2.12 -11.71
C ALA A 84 22.34 2.15 -13.17
N SER A 85 23.20 2.57 -14.10
CA SER A 85 22.90 2.58 -15.53
C SER A 85 22.64 1.17 -16.06
N LYS A 86 23.49 0.21 -15.71
CA LYS A 86 23.37 -1.19 -16.15
C LYS A 86 22.09 -1.84 -15.62
N CYS A 87 21.75 -1.60 -14.36
CA CYS A 87 20.57 -2.19 -13.73
C CYS A 87 19.26 -1.52 -14.14
N ARG A 88 19.26 -0.28 -14.66
CA ARG A 88 18.06 0.46 -15.05
C ARG A 88 17.26 -0.26 -16.15
N ALA A 89 17.94 -0.96 -17.04
CA ALA A 89 17.30 -1.70 -18.14
C ALA A 89 16.68 -3.04 -17.70
N CYS A 90 16.98 -3.52 -16.48
CA CYS A 90 16.50 -4.82 -16.04
C CYS A 90 15.00 -4.79 -15.73
N PRO A 91 14.22 -5.80 -16.16
CA PRO A 91 12.75 -5.85 -16.01
C PRO A 91 12.27 -5.84 -14.55
N PHE A 92 13.11 -6.29 -13.61
CA PHE A 92 12.81 -6.29 -12.17
C PHE A 92 13.61 -5.22 -11.41
N HIS A 93 13.93 -4.11 -12.08
CA HIS A 93 14.48 -2.95 -11.39
C HIS A 93 13.52 -2.51 -10.26
N PRO A 94 14.00 -2.33 -9.01
CA PRO A 94 13.15 -2.09 -7.85
C PRO A 94 12.14 -0.96 -8.05
N LYS A 95 12.62 0.19 -8.55
CA LYS A 95 11.77 1.35 -8.83
C LYS A 95 10.56 0.98 -9.69
N THR A 96 10.80 0.41 -10.87
CA THR A 96 9.75 0.08 -11.84
C THR A 96 8.78 -0.98 -11.30
N LEU A 97 9.32 -2.02 -10.65
CA LEU A 97 8.51 -3.11 -10.10
C LEU A 97 7.59 -2.62 -8.99
N PHE A 98 8.16 -1.96 -7.96
CA PHE A 98 7.40 -1.59 -6.77
C PHE A 98 6.48 -0.39 -7.01
N GLU A 99 6.84 0.57 -7.87
CA GLU A 99 5.91 1.60 -8.33
C GLU A 99 4.71 0.96 -9.08
N GLY A 100 4.97 -0.05 -9.92
CA GLY A 100 3.95 -0.78 -10.63
C GLY A 100 3.01 -1.57 -9.71
N LEU A 101 3.53 -2.19 -8.65
CA LEU A 101 2.74 -2.87 -7.63
C LEU A 101 1.92 -1.88 -6.80
N ARG A 102 2.50 -0.74 -6.43
CA ARG A 102 1.81 0.34 -5.70
C ARG A 102 0.64 0.90 -6.49
N SER A 103 0.83 1.17 -7.78
CA SER A 103 -0.24 1.63 -8.66
C SER A 103 -1.43 0.66 -8.70
N ARG A 104 -1.17 -0.65 -8.66
CA ARG A 104 -2.22 -1.69 -8.61
C ARG A 104 -2.87 -1.79 -7.24
N ALA A 105 -2.10 -1.67 -6.16
CA ALA A 105 -2.63 -1.64 -4.79
C ALA A 105 -3.61 -0.48 -4.57
N LEU A 106 -3.38 0.67 -5.21
CA LEU A 106 -4.30 1.81 -5.17
C LEU A 106 -5.60 1.58 -5.97
N ARG A 107 -5.61 0.69 -6.97
CA ARG A 107 -6.82 0.34 -7.74
C ARG A 107 -7.63 -0.77 -7.09
N GLY A 108 -6.97 -1.68 -6.39
CA GLY A 108 -7.65 -2.70 -5.59
C GLY A 108 -6.74 -3.85 -5.19
N PHE A 109 -7.12 -4.53 -4.10
CA PHE A 109 -6.33 -5.64 -3.56
C PHE A 109 -6.23 -6.83 -4.54
N ALA A 110 -7.30 -7.13 -5.28
CA ALA A 110 -7.29 -8.22 -6.27
C ALA A 110 -6.28 -7.97 -7.41
N GLU A 111 -6.23 -6.75 -7.94
CA GLU A 111 -5.25 -6.37 -8.96
C GLU A 111 -3.81 -6.43 -8.42
N PHE A 112 -3.61 -5.96 -7.20
CA PHE A 112 -2.32 -6.03 -6.53
C PHE A 112 -1.87 -7.48 -6.33
N HIS A 113 -2.73 -8.33 -5.77
CA HIS A 113 -2.42 -9.73 -5.53
C HIS A 113 -2.07 -10.45 -6.83
N ALA A 114 -2.89 -10.31 -7.88
CA ALA A 114 -2.62 -10.92 -9.19
C ALA A 114 -1.26 -10.49 -9.76
N ALA A 115 -0.91 -9.21 -9.65
CA ALA A 115 0.38 -8.72 -10.15
C ALA A 115 1.57 -9.10 -9.27
N LEU A 116 1.39 -9.18 -7.95
CA LEU A 116 2.42 -9.66 -7.03
C LEU A 116 2.75 -11.13 -7.33
N SER A 117 1.72 -11.97 -7.45
CA SER A 117 1.89 -13.39 -7.82
C SER A 117 2.58 -13.54 -9.17
N ALA A 118 2.09 -12.86 -10.20
CA ALA A 118 2.69 -12.91 -11.54
C ALA A 118 4.15 -12.41 -11.56
N SER A 119 4.48 -11.39 -10.77
CA SER A 119 5.86 -10.89 -10.67
C SER A 119 6.77 -11.88 -9.96
N THR A 120 6.26 -12.55 -8.93
CA THR A 120 6.98 -13.56 -8.17
C THR A 120 7.28 -14.79 -9.02
N GLU A 121 6.29 -15.29 -9.76
CA GLU A 121 6.45 -16.40 -10.71
C GLU A 121 7.48 -16.09 -11.79
N LYS A 122 7.39 -14.90 -12.42
CA LYS A 122 8.35 -14.49 -13.45
C LYS A 122 9.77 -14.36 -12.89
N LEU A 123 9.92 -13.85 -11.66
CA LEU A 123 11.23 -13.71 -11.03
C LEU A 123 11.85 -15.06 -10.66
N TYR A 124 11.05 -16.03 -10.22
CA TYR A 124 11.52 -17.37 -9.89
C TYR A 124 12.17 -18.08 -11.09
N GLY A 125 11.60 -17.87 -12.29
CA GLY A 125 12.13 -18.40 -13.55
C GLY A 125 13.18 -17.51 -14.22
N TYR A 126 13.53 -16.35 -13.66
CA TYR A 126 14.36 -15.37 -14.34
C TYR A 126 15.83 -15.76 -14.38
N ARG A 127 16.41 -15.81 -15.59
CA ARG A 127 17.78 -16.26 -15.84
C ARG A 127 18.56 -15.31 -16.78
N GLU A 128 18.11 -14.07 -16.97
CA GLU A 128 18.69 -13.18 -17.97
C GLU A 128 20.16 -12.84 -17.64
N PRO A 129 21.11 -13.15 -18.55
CA PRO A 129 22.51 -12.81 -18.37
C PRO A 129 22.69 -11.30 -18.21
N GLY A 130 23.42 -10.88 -17.19
CA GLY A 130 23.73 -9.47 -16.93
C GLY A 130 22.76 -8.75 -15.99
N CYS A 131 21.54 -9.25 -15.79
CA CYS A 131 20.56 -8.68 -14.86
C CYS A 131 20.43 -9.44 -13.54
N ASN A 132 20.86 -10.71 -13.47
CA ASN A 132 20.76 -11.52 -12.24
C ASN A 132 21.31 -10.83 -10.98
N ALA A 133 22.46 -10.16 -11.08
CA ALA A 133 23.04 -9.45 -9.94
C ALA A 133 22.21 -8.22 -9.54
N CYS A 134 21.59 -7.53 -10.50
CA CYS A 134 20.74 -6.36 -10.26
C CYS A 134 19.41 -6.71 -9.57
N VAL A 135 18.89 -7.92 -9.82
CA VAL A 135 17.56 -8.35 -9.35
C VAL A 135 17.60 -9.27 -8.13
N SER A 136 18.78 -9.70 -7.68
CA SER A 136 18.94 -10.64 -6.56
C SER A 136 18.32 -10.12 -5.26
N ALA A 137 18.51 -8.83 -4.95
CA ALA A 137 17.89 -8.17 -3.81
C ALA A 137 16.37 -8.05 -3.97
N THR A 138 15.88 -7.81 -5.20
CA THR A 138 14.46 -7.75 -5.52
C THR A 138 13.74 -9.05 -5.15
N THR A 139 14.40 -10.21 -5.31
CA THR A 139 13.84 -11.50 -4.89
C THR A 139 13.59 -11.55 -3.39
N THR A 140 14.56 -11.13 -2.58
CA THR A 140 14.40 -11.06 -1.12
C THR A 140 13.32 -10.06 -0.72
N ASP A 141 13.25 -8.91 -1.41
CA ASP A 141 12.27 -7.86 -1.17
C ASP A 141 10.83 -8.34 -1.47
N LEU A 142 10.64 -9.12 -2.55
CA LEU A 142 9.34 -9.74 -2.85
C LEU A 142 8.95 -10.81 -1.82
N VAL A 143 9.90 -11.61 -1.33
CA VAL A 143 9.63 -12.58 -0.25
C VAL A 143 9.22 -11.86 1.03
N TYR A 144 9.90 -10.75 1.37
CA TYR A 144 9.53 -9.92 2.51
C TYR A 144 8.12 -9.35 2.33
N LEU A 145 7.84 -8.73 1.19
CA LEU A 145 6.52 -8.19 0.86
C LEU A 145 5.42 -9.26 0.93
N PHE A 146 5.66 -10.45 0.36
CA PHE A 146 4.72 -11.57 0.43
C PHE A 146 4.43 -11.98 1.87
N ARG A 147 5.45 -12.13 2.71
CA ARG A 147 5.26 -12.45 4.13
C ARG A 147 4.47 -11.37 4.87
N SER A 148 4.77 -10.10 4.61
CA SER A 148 4.01 -8.99 5.17
C SER A 148 2.54 -9.07 4.73
N VAL A 149 2.28 -9.34 3.46
CA VAL A 149 0.93 -9.42 2.90
C VAL A 149 0.15 -10.64 3.38
N SER A 150 0.76 -11.83 3.42
CA SER A 150 0.12 -13.06 3.86
C SER A 150 -0.20 -13.04 5.35
N ALA A 151 0.70 -12.49 6.19
CA ALA A 151 0.39 -12.23 7.59
C ALA A 151 -0.84 -11.31 7.77
N PHE A 152 -1.15 -10.44 6.79
CA PHE A 152 -2.39 -9.66 6.81
C PHE A 152 -3.63 -10.50 6.49
N GLY A 153 -3.52 -11.49 5.60
CA GLY A 153 -4.62 -12.39 5.26
C GLY A 153 -5.04 -13.26 6.45
N ASP A 154 -4.08 -13.79 7.19
CA ASP A 154 -4.32 -14.67 8.33
C ASP A 154 -4.87 -13.91 9.55
N ASP A 155 -4.33 -12.72 9.85
CA ASP A 155 -4.81 -11.88 10.96
C ASP A 155 -6.22 -11.30 10.73
N ALA A 156 -6.61 -11.07 9.48
CA ALA A 156 -7.93 -10.50 9.15
C ALA A 156 -9.08 -11.52 9.29
N LEU A 157 -8.76 -12.82 9.40
CA LEU A 157 -9.73 -13.91 9.50
C LEU A 157 -10.04 -14.33 10.95
N ILE A 158 -9.39 -13.73 11.94
CA ILE A 158 -9.67 -13.98 13.36
C ILE A 158 -10.63 -12.89 13.85
N PRO A 159 -11.94 -13.15 14.00
CA PRO A 159 -12.80 -12.24 14.72
C PRO A 159 -12.33 -12.19 16.18
N ASP A 160 -12.27 -11.00 16.76
CA ASP A 160 -12.00 -10.80 18.19
C ASP A 160 -13.02 -11.60 19.01
N ALA A 161 -12.66 -12.82 19.39
CA ALA A 161 -13.41 -13.64 20.32
C ALA A 161 -13.07 -13.15 21.73
N ASN A 162 -13.60 -11.99 22.12
CA ASN A 162 -13.65 -11.53 23.52
C ASN A 162 -14.54 -10.28 23.63
N GLU A 163 -15.82 -10.48 23.92
CA GLU A 163 -16.64 -9.55 24.71
C GLU A 163 -17.90 -10.29 25.22
N GLU A 164 -17.71 -11.40 25.92
CA GLU A 164 -18.71 -11.88 26.89
C GLU A 164 -18.02 -11.95 28.26
N GLY A 165 -18.40 -11.04 29.15
CA GLY A 165 -18.01 -11.11 30.55
C GLY A 165 -17.75 -9.75 31.19
N SER A 166 -18.82 -8.99 31.47
CA SER A 166 -19.01 -8.21 32.71
C SER A 166 -20.37 -7.52 32.68
N GLY A 167 -21.37 -8.19 33.25
CA GLY A 167 -22.64 -7.64 33.72
C GLY A 167 -23.00 -8.38 35.00
#